data_AF-A0A074YZA0-F1
#
_entry.id   AF-A0A074YZA0-F1
#
_cell.length_a   1.000
_cell.length_b   1.000
_cell.length_c   1.000
_cell.angle_alpha   90.00
_cell.angle_beta   90.00
_cell.angle_gamma   90.00
#
_symmetry.space_group_name_H-M   'P 1'
#
loop_
_entity.id
_entity.type
_entity.pdbx_description
1 polymer ?
#
loop_
_entity_poly.entity_id
_entity_poly.type
_entity_poly.pdbx_seq_one_letter_code
_entity_poly.pdbx_strand_id
1 'polypeptide(L)'
;MNVLPPPRTYSHHAKVGPCFSRPAYRDGRQKKAVKVYTIATESTYLLLFGVPSIDLEQALKDRCKRFGTLERIIKLSEYPDKEEFTDVFLVKFPSVQIA
;
A
#
# COMPACT_ATOMS: atom_id res chain seq x y z
N MET A 1 -5.77 5.51 -28.21
CA MET A 1 -4.99 5.96 -27.04
C MET A 1 -5.88 5.79 -25.81
N ASN A 2 -5.65 4.75 -25.00
CA ASN A 2 -6.42 4.56 -23.77
C ASN A 2 -5.81 5.42 -22.67
N VAL A 3 -6.48 6.54 -22.35
CA VAL A 3 -6.12 7.40 -21.24
C VAL A 3 -6.53 6.67 -19.96
N LEU A 4 -5.57 6.31 -19.12
CA LEU A 4 -5.88 5.74 -17.80
C LEU A 4 -6.68 6.79 -17.00
N PRO A 5 -7.77 6.41 -16.32
CA PRO A 5 -8.52 7.34 -15.48
C PRO A 5 -7.58 7.88 -14.38
N PRO A 6 -7.75 9.16 -13.97
CA PRO A 6 -6.96 9.73 -12.90
C PRO A 6 -7.09 8.89 -11.62
N PRO A 7 -6.01 8.75 -10.83
CA PRO A 7 -6.05 7.98 -9.60
C PRO A 7 -7.16 8.50 -8.69
N ARG A 8 -7.95 7.59 -8.11
CA ARG A 8 -9.03 7.95 -7.19
C ARG A 8 -8.44 8.63 -5.96
N THR A 9 -8.54 9.95 -5.89
CA THR A 9 -8.18 10.72 -4.69
C THR A 9 -9.31 10.63 -3.68
N TYR A 10 -9.14 9.80 -2.65
CA TYR A 10 -10.06 9.79 -1.52
C TYR A 10 -9.89 11.06 -0.69
N SER A 11 -10.96 11.53 -0.03
CA SER A 11 -10.95 12.75 0.78
C SER A 11 -9.86 12.77 1.86
N HIS A 12 -9.51 11.60 2.41
CA HIS A 12 -8.45 11.43 3.40
C HIS A 12 -7.02 11.48 2.81
N HIS A 13 -6.87 11.44 1.49
CA HIS A 13 -5.59 11.66 0.79
C HIS A 13 -5.37 13.14 0.43
N ALA A 14 -6.38 14.00 0.59
CA ALA A 14 -6.26 15.41 0.30
C ALA A 14 -5.27 16.07 1.27
N LYS A 15 -4.34 16.88 0.74
CA LYS A 15 -3.43 17.66 1.58
C LYS A 15 -4.24 18.69 2.37
N VAL A 16 -4.26 18.52 3.68
CA VAL A 16 -4.91 19.46 4.60
C VAL A 16 -3.93 20.61 4.92
N GLY A 17 -4.47 21.78 5.24
CA GLY A 17 -3.67 22.95 5.61
C GLY A 17 -2.82 22.77 6.89
N PRO A 18 -2.11 23.83 7.32
CA PRO A 18 -1.26 23.78 8.50
C PRO A 18 -2.04 23.42 9.77
N CYS A 19 -1.42 22.66 10.68
CA CYS A 19 -2.04 22.32 11.96
C CYS A 19 -1.71 23.39 13.01
N PHE A 20 -2.75 23.94 13.64
CA PHE A 20 -2.64 25.01 14.64
C PHE A 20 -2.74 24.52 16.10
N SER A 21 -3.10 23.26 16.33
CA SER A 21 -3.29 22.65 17.65
C SER A 21 -2.06 21.91 18.19
N ARG A 22 -0.85 22.19 17.67
CA ARG A 22 0.39 21.53 18.13
C ARG A 22 0.77 22.01 19.53
N PRO A 23 1.18 21.11 20.45
CA PRO A 23 1.77 21.50 21.72
C PRO A 23 3.04 22.32 21.51
N ALA A 24 3.33 23.27 22.41
CA ALA A 24 4.47 24.19 22.29
C ALA A 24 5.81 23.48 22.02
N TYR A 25 6.06 22.33 22.65
CA TYR A 25 7.29 21.56 22.45
C TYR A 25 7.42 20.93 21.04
N ARG A 26 6.33 20.78 20.27
CA ARG A 26 6.32 20.31 18.87
C ARG A 26 5.99 21.42 17.87
N ASP A 27 5.92 22.67 18.32
CA ASP A 27 5.57 23.81 17.50
C ASP A 27 6.84 24.46 16.93
N GLY A 28 7.23 24.02 15.73
CA GLY A 28 8.40 24.55 15.05
C GLY A 28 8.19 25.98 14.53
N ARG A 29 9.26 26.61 14.03
CA ARG A 29 9.25 27.98 13.49
C ARG A 29 8.23 28.21 12.36
N GLN A 30 7.86 27.15 11.62
CA GLN A 30 6.89 27.21 10.53
C GLN A 30 5.74 26.23 10.80
N LYS A 31 4.50 26.71 10.67
CA LYS A 31 3.31 25.86 10.75
C LYS A 31 3.26 24.93 9.55
N LYS A 32 3.31 23.63 9.82
CA LYS A 32 3.22 22.56 8.81
C LYS A 32 1.98 21.71 9.04
N ALA A 33 1.45 21.14 7.96
CA ALA A 33 0.42 20.12 8.04
C ALA A 33 0.90 18.93 8.90
N VAL A 34 -0.04 18.19 9.50
CA VAL A 34 0.31 16.93 10.17
C VAL A 34 0.56 15.89 9.09
N LYS A 35 1.76 15.32 9.09
CA LYS A 35 2.07 14.12 8.33
C LYS A 35 2.05 12.95 9.29
N VAL A 36 1.16 12.00 9.05
CA VAL A 36 1.12 10.73 9.78
C VAL A 36 2.08 9.79 9.08
N TYR A 37 3.01 9.24 9.84
CA TYR A 37 3.89 8.17 9.40
C TYR A 37 3.36 6.89 10.04
N THR A 38 2.69 6.05 9.26
CA THR A 38 2.31 4.71 9.68
C THR A 38 3.17 3.70 8.93
N ILE A 39 3.32 2.50 9.50
CA ILE A 39 4.01 1.38 8.82
C ILE A 39 3.38 1.13 7.44
N ALA A 40 2.06 1.28 7.30
CA ALA A 40 1.36 1.14 6.02
C ALA A 40 1.77 2.21 4.97
N THR A 41 2.18 3.40 5.40
CA THR A 41 2.67 4.48 4.51
C THR A 41 4.17 4.43 4.21
N GLU A 42 4.90 3.51 4.84
CA GLU A 42 6.36 3.38 4.71
C GLU A 42 6.81 1.99 4.22
N SER A 43 5.98 0.98 4.39
CA SER A 43 6.25 -0.38 3.95
C SER A 43 6.09 -0.51 2.44
N THR A 44 7.08 -1.13 1.80
CA THR A 44 6.98 -1.56 0.40
C THR A 44 6.47 -3.00 0.24
N TYR A 45 6.16 -3.65 1.37
CA TYR A 45 5.58 -4.99 1.42
C TYR A 45 4.06 -4.92 1.57
N LEU A 46 3.37 -5.76 0.81
CA LEU A 46 1.93 -5.95 0.86
C LEU A 46 1.61 -7.42 1.14
N LEU A 47 0.67 -7.65 2.05
CA LEU A 47 0.06 -8.97 2.26
C LEU A 47 -1.27 -9.02 1.52
N LEU A 48 -1.45 -10.05 0.69
CA LEU A 48 -2.67 -10.31 -0.05
C LEU A 48 -3.33 -11.57 0.53
N PHE A 49 -4.50 -11.39 1.13
CA PHE A 49 -5.31 -12.44 1.72
C PHE A 49 -6.43 -12.87 0.77
N GLY A 50 -7.01 -14.05 1.01
CA GLY A 50 -8.21 -14.50 0.28
C GLY A 50 -7.96 -14.84 -1.19
N VAL A 51 -6.73 -15.12 -1.59
CA VAL A 51 -6.44 -15.53 -2.97
C VAL A 51 -6.87 -16.99 -3.13
N PRO A 52 -7.83 -17.34 -4.01
CA PRO A 52 -8.28 -18.73 -4.14
C PRO A 52 -7.13 -19.68 -4.51
N SER A 53 -7.07 -20.86 -3.89
CA SER A 53 -6.04 -21.89 -4.12
C SER A 53 -6.20 -22.65 -5.45
N ILE A 54 -6.39 -21.93 -6.55
CA ILE A 54 -6.58 -22.47 -7.92
C ILE A 54 -5.41 -22.11 -8.85
N ASP A 55 -4.19 -22.05 -8.31
CA ASP A 55 -2.95 -21.71 -9.04
C ASP A 55 -2.99 -20.34 -9.75
N LEU A 56 -3.34 -19.30 -8.99
CA LEU A 56 -3.47 -17.93 -9.51
C LEU A 56 -2.18 -17.10 -9.45
N GLU A 57 -1.04 -17.69 -9.12
CA GLU A 57 0.20 -16.95 -8.87
C GLU A 57 0.61 -16.10 -10.09
N GLN A 58 0.57 -16.67 -11.29
CA GLN A 58 0.94 -15.97 -12.51
C GLN A 58 -0.03 -14.82 -12.84
N ALA A 59 -1.34 -15.05 -12.68
CA ALA A 59 -2.36 -14.02 -12.89
C ALA A 59 -2.21 -12.87 -11.88
N LEU A 60 -1.90 -13.20 -10.62
CA LEU A 60 -1.64 -12.23 -9.55
C LEU A 60 -0.39 -11.40 -9.87
N LYS A 61 0.69 -12.06 -10.29
CA LYS A 61 1.94 -11.42 -10.72
C LYS A 61 1.71 -10.43 -11.86
N ASP A 62 0.96 -10.84 -12.88
CA ASP A 62 0.66 -9.98 -14.03
C ASP A 62 -0.28 -8.82 -13.68
N ARG A 63 -1.15 -9.00 -12.67
CA ARG A 63 -1.96 -7.90 -12.12
C ARG A 63 -1.11 -6.92 -11.31
N CYS A 64 -0.18 -7.41 -10.47
CA CYS A 64 0.73 -6.57 -9.69
C CYS A 64 1.64 -5.71 -10.59
N LYS A 65 2.14 -6.27 -11.70
CA LYS A 65 2.95 -5.53 -12.69
C LYS A 65 2.24 -4.32 -13.30
N ARG A 66 0.91 -4.27 -13.29
CA ARG A 66 0.13 -3.12 -13.80
C ARG A 66 0.25 -1.89 -12.89
N PHE A 67 0.53 -2.10 -11.61
CA PHE A 67 0.72 -1.01 -10.65
C PHE A 67 2.16 -0.48 -10.70
N GLY A 68 3.15 -1.35 -10.93
CA GLY A 68 4.53 -0.92 -11.10
C GLY A 68 5.50 -2.09 -11.23
N THR A 69 6.80 -1.79 -11.20
CA THR A 69 7.84 -2.82 -11.24
C THR A 69 7.75 -3.70 -10.00
N LEU A 70 7.41 -4.96 -10.20
CA LEU A 70 7.33 -5.96 -9.15
C LEU A 70 8.73 -6.48 -8.80
N GLU A 71 9.16 -6.33 -7.56
CA GLU A 71 10.46 -6.83 -7.09
C GLU A 71 10.37 -8.30 -6.66
N ARG A 72 9.33 -8.64 -5.89
CA ARG A 72 9.15 -10.01 -5.38
C ARG A 72 7.68 -10.34 -5.15
N ILE A 73 7.33 -11.60 -5.40
CA ILE A 73 6.06 -12.21 -4.99
C ILE A 73 6.35 -13.61 -4.45
N ILE A 74 5.74 -13.96 -3.32
CA ILE A 74 5.92 -15.25 -2.67
C ILE A 74 4.57 -15.70 -2.12
N LYS A 75 4.19 -16.95 -2.36
CA LYS A 75 3.13 -17.62 -1.62
C LYS A 75 3.65 -18.02 -0.23
N LEU A 76 2.95 -17.59 0.82
CA LEU A 76 3.28 -17.98 2.18
C LEU A 76 2.62 -19.34 2.49
N SER A 77 3.45 -20.35 2.73
CA SER A 77 3.00 -21.71 3.06
C SER A 77 2.39 -21.78 4.47
N GLU A 78 2.97 -21.06 5.42
CA GLU A 78 2.55 -21.02 6.82
C GLU A 78 2.28 -19.57 7.21
N TYR A 79 1.01 -19.19 7.18
CA TYR A 79 0.54 -17.91 7.72
C TYR A 79 -0.57 -18.19 8.75
N PRO A 80 -0.53 -17.60 9.95
CA PRO A 80 -1.54 -17.85 10.98
C PRO A 80 -2.94 -17.44 10.50
N ASP A 81 -3.96 -18.18 10.94
CA ASP A 81 -5.38 -17.87 10.68
C ASP A 81 -5.75 -17.77 9.19
N LYS A 82 -5.07 -18.54 8.35
CA LYS A 82 -5.36 -18.65 6.91
C LYS A 82 -6.77 -19.23 6.67
N GLU A 83 -7.58 -18.53 5.89
CA GLU A 83 -8.91 -18.99 5.48
C GLU A 83 -8.83 -20.26 4.61
N GLU A 84 -9.77 -21.19 4.79
CA GLU A 84 -9.86 -22.42 3.99
C GLU A 84 -9.95 -22.11 2.48
N PHE A 85 -9.28 -22.93 1.67
CA PHE A 85 -9.25 -22.83 0.20
C PHE A 85 -8.69 -21.51 -0.36
N THR A 86 -8.07 -20.69 0.47
CA THR A 86 -7.37 -19.48 0.06
C THR A 86 -5.87 -19.62 0.26
N ASP A 87 -5.09 -18.67 -0.24
CA ASP A 87 -3.66 -18.53 -0.07
C ASP A 87 -3.32 -17.09 0.30
N VAL A 88 -2.23 -16.94 1.05
CA VAL A 88 -1.68 -15.64 1.43
C VAL A 88 -0.41 -15.39 0.62
N PHE A 89 -0.31 -14.22 0.00
CA PHE A 89 0.87 -13.82 -0.76
C PHE A 89 1.55 -12.60 -0.13
N LEU A 90 2.88 -12.64 -0.08
CA LEU A 90 3.71 -11.49 0.22
C LEU A 90 4.24 -10.90 -1.09
N VAL A 91 3.93 -9.63 -1.32
CA VAL A 91 4.35 -8.87 -2.50
C VAL A 91 5.28 -7.75 -2.06
N LYS A 92 6.39 -7.55 -2.77
CA LYS A 92 7.32 -6.44 -2.53
C LYS A 92 7.47 -5.58 -3.77
N PHE A 93 7.40 -4.28 -3.56
CA PHE A 93 7.69 -3.25 -4.54
C PHE A 93 8.97 -2.47 -4.18
N PRO A 94 9.61 -1.78 -5.14
CA PRO A 94 10.83 -1.02 -4.89
C PRO A 94 10.58 0.28 -4.09
N SER A 95 9.37 0.85 -4.16
CA SER A 95 9.03 2.08 -3.45
C SER A 95 7.55 2.11 -3.06
N VAL A 96 7.23 2.91 -2.04
CA VAL A 96 5.84 3.09 -1.55
C VAL A 96 5.04 4.04 -2.46
N GLN A 97 5.73 4.92 -3.20
CA GLN A 97 5.12 5.90 -4.09
C GLN A 97 4.82 5.28 -5.46
N ILE A 98 3.95 4.29 -5.46
CA ILE A 98 3.40 3.74 -6.70
C ILE A 98 2.10 4.50 -7.01
N ALA A 99 2.06 5.06 -8.22
CA ALA A 99 1.17 6.12 -8.66
C ALA A 99 -0.33 5.86 -8.50
#